data_AF-A0A1U7J8X5-F1
#
_entry.id   AF-A0A1U7J8X5-F1
#
_cell.length_a   1.000
_cell.length_b   1.000
_cell.length_c   1.000
_cell.angle_alpha   90.00
_cell.angle_beta   90.00
_cell.angle_gamma   90.00
#
_symmetry.space_group_name_H-M   'P 1'
#
loop_
_entity.id
_entity.type
_entity.pdbx_description
1 polymer ?
#
loop_
_entity_poly.entity_id
_entity_poly.type
_entity_poly.pdbx_seq_one_letter_code
_entity_poly.pdbx_strand_id
1 'polypeptide(L)' 'MESTNILDSQTLKALIKESLREVLREERLNLCQLLMPFVSDDEQAEIEASLGFPDDYNEDEFIDLTDWVQHGGSI' A
#
# COMPACT_ATOMS: atom_id res chain seq x y z
N MET A 1 26.62 -32.72 -24.70
CA MET A 1 25.19 -33.03 -24.52
C MET A 1 24.61 -31.93 -23.66
N GLU A 2 23.72 -31.12 -24.24
CA GLU A 2 23.05 -30.05 -23.53
C GLU A 2 22.22 -30.65 -22.39
N SER A 3 22.68 -30.43 -21.16
CA SER A 3 21.83 -30.59 -20.00
C SER A 3 20.82 -29.45 -20.03
N THR A 4 19.72 -29.65 -20.76
CA THR A 4 18.50 -28.88 -20.55
C THR A 4 18.13 -29.10 -19.09
N ASN A 5 18.53 -28.15 -18.26
CA ASN A 5 18.21 -28.09 -16.85
C ASN A 5 16.69 -27.92 -16.80
N ILE A 6 15.96 -29.04 -16.68
CA ILE A 6 14.52 -29.01 -16.49
C ILE A 6 14.36 -28.32 -15.15
N LEU A 7 14.07 -27.01 -15.19
CA LEU A 7 13.70 -26.24 -14.02
C LEU A 7 12.68 -27.06 -13.25
N ASP A 8 13.06 -27.51 -12.06
CA ASP A 8 12.18 -28.28 -11.19
C ASP A 8 10.84 -27.53 -11.08
N SER A 9 9.74 -28.27 -11.13
CA SER A 9 8.39 -27.70 -11.16
C SER A 9 8.14 -26.76 -9.97
N GLN A 10 8.76 -27.04 -8.82
CA GLN A 10 8.70 -26.15 -7.65
C GLN A 10 9.47 -24.85 -7.87
N THR A 11 10.65 -24.92 -8.49
CA THR A 11 11.45 -23.74 -8.84
C THR A 11 10.71 -22.85 -9.83
N LEU A 12 10.10 -23.42 -10.86
CA LEU A 12 9.29 -22.65 -11.81
C LEU A 12 8.10 -21.98 -11.13
N LYS A 13 7.40 -22.70 -10.25
CA LYS A 13 6.27 -22.17 -9.47
C LYS A 13 6.71 -21.02 -8.54
N ALA A 14 7.88 -21.13 -7.91
CA ALA A 14 8.43 -20.10 -7.04
C ALA A 14 8.75 -18.83 -7.83
N LEU A 15 9.40 -18.97 -8.99
CA LEU A 15 9.72 -17.84 -9.87
C LEU A 15 8.45 -17.13 -10.38
N ILE A 16 7.43 -17.89 -10.80
CA ILE A 16 6.15 -17.32 -11.22
C ILE A 16 5.48 -16.57 -10.07
N LYS A 17 5.47 -17.15 -8.86
CA LYS A 17 4.87 -16.50 -7.68
C LYS A 17 5.58 -15.20 -7.33
N GLU A 18 6.90 -15.17 -7.42
CA GLU A 18 7.65 -13.95 -7.11
C GLU A 18 7.41 -12.87 -8.16
N SER A 19 7.47 -13.22 -9.43
CA SER A 19 7.16 -12.28 -10.51
C SER A 19 5.75 -11.70 -10.40
N LEU A 20 4.74 -12.53 -10.09
CA LEU A 20 3.37 -12.05 -9.87
C LEU A 20 3.25 -11.19 -8.60
N ARG A 21 3.98 -11.53 -7.53
CA ARG A 21 3.97 -10.75 -6.28
C ARG A 21 4.50 -9.34 -6.51
N GLU A 22 5.57 -9.20 -7.30
CA GLU A 22 6.14 -7.90 -7.64
C GLU A 22 5.14 -7.04 -8.43
N VAL A 23 4.55 -7.61 -9.49
CA VAL A 23 3.54 -6.90 -10.30
C VAL A 23 2.32 -6.50 -9.46
N LEU A 24 1.80 -7.40 -8.62
CA LEU A 24 0.66 -7.08 -7.75
C LEU A 24 0.97 -6.00 -6.72
N ARG A 25 2.22 -5.92 -6.24
CA ARG A 25 2.62 -4.84 -5.32
C ARG A 25 2.61 -3.49 -6.03
N GLU A 26 3.13 -3.44 -7.25
CA GLU A 26 3.15 -2.24 -8.07
C GLU A 26 1.72 -1.80 -8.44
N GLU A 27 0.92 -2.71 -8.97
CA GLU A 27 -0.45 -2.42 -9.38
C GLU A 27 -1.34 -2.02 -8.20
N ARG A 28 -1.10 -2.57 -7.01
CA ARG A 28 -1.78 -2.12 -5.79
C ARG A 28 -1.42 -0.67 -5.45
N LEU A 29 -0.16 -0.27 -5.59
CA LEU A 29 0.24 1.13 -5.37
C LEU A 29 -0.39 2.05 -6.40
N ASN A 30 -0.40 1.65 -7.67
CA ASN A 30 -1.06 2.40 -8.75
C ASN A 30 -2.56 2.56 -8.47
N LEU A 31 -3.23 1.50 -8.02
CA LEU A 31 -4.63 1.55 -7.61
C LEU A 31 -4.84 2.49 -6.42
N CYS A 32 -4.01 2.42 -5.37
CA CYS A 32 -4.10 3.34 -4.25
C CYS A 32 -3.95 4.80 -4.71
N GLN A 33 -3.00 5.09 -5.61
CA GLN A 33 -2.83 6.43 -6.18
C GLN A 33 -4.06 6.88 -6.98
N LEU A 34 -4.63 5.99 -7.79
CA LEU A 34 -5.84 6.29 -8.56
C LEU A 34 -7.05 6.59 -7.66
N LEU A 35 -7.14 5.93 -6.51
CA LEU A 35 -8.24 6.08 -5.56
C LEU A 35 -8.04 7.24 -4.59
N MET A 36 -6.84 7.83 -4.49
CA MET A 36 -6.62 8.99 -3.63
C MET A 36 -7.39 10.19 -4.19
N PRO A 37 -8.26 10.84 -3.38
CA PRO A 37 -8.95 12.03 -3.81
C PRO A 37 -7.94 13.15 -4.08
N PHE A 38 -8.17 13.91 -5.15
CA PHE A 38 -7.45 15.14 -5.41
C PHE A 38 -8.06 16.25 -4.56
N VAL A 39 -7.20 17.06 -3.93
CA VAL A 39 -7.58 18.26 -3.18
C VAL A 39 -6.76 19.42 -3.77
N SER A 40 -7.45 20.46 -4.21
CA SER A 40 -6.83 21.70 -4.69
C SER A 40 -6.32 22.56 -3.51
N ASP A 41 -5.44 23.52 -3.80
CA ASP A 41 -4.92 24.43 -2.77
C ASP A 41 -6.04 25.23 -2.07
N ASP A 42 -7.09 25.61 -2.81
CA ASP A 42 -8.25 26.33 -2.26
C ASP A 42 -9.08 25.43 -1.32
N GLU A 43 -9.33 24.17 -1.71
CA GLU A 43 -10.03 23.20 -0.86
C GLU A 43 -9.21 22.85 0.38
N GLN A 44 -7.88 22.72 0.24
CA GLN A 44 -6.97 22.48 1.36
C GLN A 44 -7.00 23.65 2.35
N ALA A 45 -6.99 24.90 1.87
CA ALA A 45 -7.10 26.08 2.71
C ALA A 45 -8.45 26.16 3.45
N GLU A 46 -9.56 25.73 2.83
CA GLU A 46 -10.86 25.64 3.49
C GLU A 46 -10.87 24.57 4.60
N ILE A 47 -10.26 23.41 4.34
CA ILE A 47 -10.10 22.34 5.34
C ILE A 47 -9.30 22.86 6.54
N GLU A 48 -8.16 23.50 6.31
CA GLU A 48 -7.31 24.05 7.37
C GLU A 48 -8.01 25.16 8.15
N ALA A 49 -8.76 26.03 7.48
CA ALA A 49 -9.53 27.08 8.16
C ALA A 49 -10.67 26.53 9.03
N SER A 50 -11.24 25.38 8.66
CA SER A 50 -12.38 24.78 9.36
C SER A 50 -11.98 23.78 10.44
N LEU A 51 -10.90 23.03 10.23
CA LEU A 51 -10.45 21.93 11.10
C LEU A 51 -9.09 22.20 11.77
N GLY A 52 -8.37 23.26 11.40
CA GLY A 52 -7.02 23.50 11.88
C GLY A 52 -5.98 22.59 11.24
N PHE A 53 -4.76 22.64 11.78
CA PHE A 53 -3.64 21.81 11.36
C PHE A 53 -3.52 20.57 12.25
N PRO A 54 -2.93 19.47 11.77
CA PRO A 54 -2.66 18.29 12.60
C PRO A 54 -1.91 18.62 13.90
N ASP A 55 -1.00 19.60 13.86
CA ASP A 55 -0.21 20.07 15.01
C ASP A 55 -1.05 20.80 16.09
N ASP A 56 -2.29 21.18 15.78
CA ASP A 56 -3.20 21.82 16.73
C ASP A 56 -3.86 20.82 17.70
N TYR A 57 -3.73 19.51 17.42
CA TYR A 57 -4.35 18.43 18.19
C TYR A 57 -3.35 17.77 19.15
N ASN A 58 -3.82 17.35 20.32
CA ASN A 58 -2.98 16.62 21.27
C ASN A 58 -2.74 15.18 20.79
N GLU A 59 -1.48 14.75 20.74
CA GLU A 59 -1.09 13.40 20.33
C GLU A 59 -1.78 12.30 21.16
N ASP A 60 -2.09 12.56 22.43
CA ASP A 60 -2.79 11.62 23.31
C ASP A 60 -4.22 11.29 22.84
N GLU A 61 -4.79 12.10 21.94
CA GLU A 61 -6.13 11.89 21.36
C GLU A 61 -6.08 11.03 20.09
N PHE A 62 -4.90 10.78 19.51
CA PHE A 62 -4.78 9.97 18.31
C PHE A 62 -4.90 8.48 18.62
N ILE A 63 -5.67 7.79 17.78
CA ILE A 63 -5.79 6.33 17.83
C ILE A 63 -4.79 5.74 16.84
N ASP A 64 -3.89 4.89 17.33
CA ASP A 64 -2.96 4.16 16.48
C ASP A 64 -3.71 3.13 15.62
N LEU A 65 -3.86 3.43 14.33
CA LEU A 65 -4.46 2.53 13.35
C LEU A 65 -3.43 1.58 12.70
N THR A 66 -2.14 1.64 13.06
CA THR A 66 -1.13 0.75 12.47
C THR A 66 -1.35 -0.70 12.84
N ASP A 67 -2.00 -0.97 13.98
CA ASP A 67 -2.45 -2.32 14.35
C ASP A 67 -3.41 -2.92 13.32
N TRP A 68 -4.26 -2.11 12.67
CA TRP A 68 -5.13 -2.57 11.59
C TRP A 68 -4.35 -2.96 10.32
N VAL A 69 -3.25 -2.28 10.03
CA VAL A 69 -2.41 -2.61 8.86
C VAL A 69 -1.61 -3.90 9.11
N GLN A 70 -1.17 -4.11 10.35
CA GLN A 70 -0.40 -5.29 10.74
C GLN A 70 -1.27 -6.56 10.87
N HIS A 71 -2.51 -6.42 11.34
CA HIS A 71 -3.37 -7.56 11.70
C HIS A 71 -4.67 -7.66 10.88
N GLY A 72 -5.04 -6.65 10.09
CA GLY A 72 -6.33 -6.57 9.37
C GLY A 72 -6.54 -7.61 8.27
N GLY A 73 -5.55 -8.45 7.98
CA GLY A 73 -5.69 -9.62 7.11
C GLY A 73 -5.87 -10.96 7.85
N SER A 74 -5.84 -10.97 9.18
CA SER A 74 -6.02 -12.18 9.99
C SER A 74 -7.50 -12.32 10.40
N ILE A 75 -8.33 -12.75 9.45
CA ILE A 75 -9.69 -13.28 9.70
C ILE A 75 -9.71 -14.72 9.21
#